data_AF-A0AAN3U8H1-F1
#
_entry.id   AF-A0AAN3U8H1-F1
#
_cell.length_a   1.000
_cell.length_b   1.000
_cell.length_c   1.000
_cell.angle_alpha   90.00
_cell.angle_beta   90.00
_cell.angle_gamma   90.00
#
_symmetry.space_group_name_H-M   'P 1'
#
loop_
_entity.id
_entity.type
_entity.pdbx_description
1 polymer ?
#
loop_
_entity_poly.entity_id
_entity_poly.type
_entity_poly.pdbx_seq_one_letter_code
_entity_poly.pdbx_strand_id
1 'polypeptide(L)'
;MLNLNISKVNFDELDIKNITKRGILDTLKKFWNGNFDEYLEYLQSIGINYYEKIDNIYKLKQTLNNDIEKLKENVKDGKNVGKFNYQAISQFKNLQEVRDSEYYKLNIDLREVNDKNTITKIKDVFLSVDSCSLVDFKEINEERISLIYHKKGALIFFDNYIIANTRAENMSLIENYQVPKDNNFIVSKFLLFLATKLKTENINESFCYSYNNGKQRINNIKSIEEIIVWGRLKPEEKKLEKDKLKQQDENKEIAKEQAKVEIKQEINKNRDSLEKDSVERILQNSTSNVKLYNISSLSESDKNQKVENEIKNEKEEIENIIKNSFEVYHLKELEKTKERLKRAEKESYEAYKDLKDYLYNGTSILEAIRNIQQKYRNEDTINFASLLFSKDILNLKNKENEINTLKDEIEKSINYENELMDEITKREETISKLKGTLQSKINEITAMRDDFEKEIAEIKLVEEKLKEVEKISEEQEITIKELDNENDILSNENKKSKEELIRLKSENEYLNKQIEENKNRNLNNENLTKDYYKLQIDLEKEKIQNQYLLQSIADYKESEKEYKSKIEDLTSKLIANNDKTSDQEKKVEYTPRSKDILGKI
;
A
#
# COMPACT_ATOMS: atom_id res chain seq x y z
N MET A 1 -26.33 18.61 -29.39
CA MET A 1 -27.77 18.75 -29.70
C MET A 1 -28.56 18.26 -28.50
N LEU A 2 -29.68 18.91 -28.16
CA LEU A 2 -30.48 18.61 -26.98
C LEU A 2 -31.78 17.92 -27.39
N ASN A 3 -31.87 16.61 -27.16
CA ASN A 3 -33.06 15.84 -27.50
C ASN A 3 -34.15 16.00 -26.43
N LEU A 4 -35.37 16.28 -26.87
CA LEU A 4 -36.53 16.57 -26.01
C LEU A 4 -37.59 15.47 -26.12
N ASN A 5 -38.19 15.12 -24.98
CA ASN A 5 -39.33 14.21 -24.92
C ASN A 5 -40.36 14.68 -23.86
N ILE A 6 -41.65 14.49 -24.13
CA ILE A 6 -42.71 14.73 -23.15
C ILE A 6 -43.39 13.41 -22.81
N SER A 7 -43.52 13.12 -21.51
CA SER A 7 -44.29 12.00 -20.99
C SER A 7 -45.29 12.46 -19.94
N LYS A 8 -46.41 11.75 -19.81
CA LYS A 8 -47.31 11.93 -18.67
C LYS A 8 -46.66 11.33 -17.41
N VAL A 9 -46.82 11.97 -16.26
CA VAL A 9 -46.25 11.51 -14.98
C VAL A 9 -47.38 11.16 -14.02
N ASN A 10 -47.15 10.12 -13.20
CA ASN A 10 -48.05 9.82 -12.11
C ASN A 10 -47.73 10.72 -10.90
N PHE A 11 -48.76 11.25 -10.25
CA PHE A 11 -48.60 12.18 -9.13
C PHE A 11 -47.81 11.61 -7.96
N ASP A 12 -47.93 10.30 -7.72
CA ASP A 12 -47.25 9.60 -6.63
C ASP A 12 -45.73 9.49 -6.84
N GLU A 13 -45.24 9.69 -8.07
CA GLU A 13 -43.82 9.64 -8.41
C GLU A 13 -43.11 11.00 -8.18
N LEU A 14 -43.85 12.04 -7.77
CA LEU A 14 -43.30 13.38 -7.58
C LEU A 14 -42.63 13.53 -6.21
N ASP A 15 -41.37 13.99 -6.20
CA ASP A 15 -40.65 14.35 -4.98
C ASP A 15 -40.85 15.84 -4.64
N ILE A 16 -41.37 16.11 -3.44
CA ILE A 16 -41.57 17.47 -2.92
C ILE A 16 -40.27 18.27 -2.84
N LYS A 17 -39.12 17.60 -2.67
CA LYS A 17 -37.80 18.25 -2.63
C LYS A 17 -37.43 18.93 -3.95
N ASN A 18 -38.01 18.49 -5.05
CA ASN A 18 -37.71 18.99 -6.39
C ASN A 18 -38.60 20.17 -6.79
N ILE A 19 -39.48 20.65 -5.89
CA ILE A 19 -40.36 21.78 -6.17
C ILE A 19 -39.52 23.05 -6.40
N THR A 20 -39.80 23.77 -7.49
CA THR A 20 -38.97 24.92 -7.88
C THR A 20 -39.42 26.22 -7.25
N LYS A 21 -40.70 26.33 -6.91
CA LYS A 21 -41.35 27.58 -6.51
C LYS A 21 -42.58 27.30 -5.65
N ARG A 22 -43.16 28.34 -5.03
CA ARG A 22 -44.39 28.29 -4.23
C ARG A 22 -45.66 28.18 -5.09
N GLY A 23 -45.61 27.29 -6.09
CA GLY A 23 -46.69 26.95 -7.00
C GLY A 23 -47.43 28.15 -7.56
N ILE A 24 -48.74 28.19 -7.30
CA ILE A 24 -49.64 29.21 -7.85
C ILE A 24 -49.27 30.63 -7.42
N LEU A 25 -48.72 30.79 -6.20
CA LEU A 25 -48.42 32.11 -5.63
C LEU A 25 -47.31 32.81 -6.42
N ASP A 26 -46.23 32.09 -6.75
CA ASP A 26 -45.14 32.65 -7.57
C ASP A 26 -45.53 32.82 -9.04
N THR A 27 -46.43 31.97 -9.53
CA THR A 27 -46.92 32.08 -10.90
C THR A 27 -47.79 33.33 -11.08
N LEU A 28 -48.69 33.59 -10.14
CA LEU A 28 -49.60 34.74 -10.16
C LEU A 28 -48.91 36.05 -9.75
N LYS A 29 -47.78 36.00 -9.03
CA LYS A 29 -46.97 37.19 -8.73
C LYS A 29 -46.67 38.04 -9.98
N LYS A 30 -46.51 37.42 -11.14
CA LYS A 30 -46.28 38.11 -12.42
C LYS A 30 -47.42 39.06 -12.82
N PHE A 31 -48.62 38.86 -12.28
CA PHE A 31 -49.81 39.66 -12.57
C PHE A 31 -50.02 40.81 -11.57
N TRP A 32 -49.16 40.91 -10.55
CA TRP A 32 -49.19 41.94 -9.53
C TRP A 32 -48.40 43.18 -9.98
N ASN A 33 -49.03 44.36 -9.90
CA ASN A 33 -48.40 45.62 -10.31
C ASN A 33 -47.68 46.34 -9.15
N GLY A 34 -47.72 45.81 -7.93
CA GLY A 34 -47.04 46.37 -6.75
C GLY A 34 -45.68 45.75 -6.47
N ASN A 35 -45.09 46.10 -5.32
CA ASN A 35 -43.84 45.47 -4.87
C ASN A 35 -44.12 44.08 -4.26
N PHE A 36 -43.05 43.34 -3.94
CA PHE A 36 -43.18 41.98 -3.39
C PHE A 36 -43.73 41.97 -1.96
N ASP A 37 -43.37 42.95 -1.13
CA ASP A 37 -43.82 43.00 0.27
C ASP A 37 -45.34 43.26 0.34
N GLU A 38 -45.85 44.17 -0.49
CA GLU A 38 -47.29 44.41 -0.66
C GLU A 38 -48.03 43.17 -1.15
N TYR A 39 -47.39 42.35 -1.99
CA TYR A 39 -47.96 41.08 -2.42
C TYR A 39 -48.08 40.10 -1.25
N LEU A 40 -47.05 40.01 -0.39
CA LEU A 40 -47.08 39.16 0.81
C LEU A 40 -48.13 39.64 1.81
N GLU A 41 -48.23 40.95 2.06
CA GLU A 41 -49.27 41.54 2.91
C GLU A 41 -50.68 41.22 2.39
N TYR A 42 -50.88 41.33 1.08
CA TYR A 42 -52.14 40.94 0.45
C TYR A 42 -52.45 39.46 0.68
N LEU A 43 -51.49 38.55 0.43
CA LEU A 43 -51.68 37.12 0.66
C LEU A 43 -52.02 36.81 2.12
N GLN A 44 -51.37 37.47 3.08
CA GLN A 44 -51.68 37.33 4.50
C GLN A 44 -53.09 37.85 4.83
N SER A 45 -53.52 38.96 4.22
CA SER A 45 -54.87 39.53 4.43
C SER A 45 -56.00 38.59 4.01
N ILE A 46 -55.75 37.73 3.00
CA ILE A 46 -56.69 36.71 2.53
C ILE A 46 -56.48 35.34 3.19
N GLY A 47 -55.60 35.27 4.20
CA GLY A 47 -55.35 34.05 4.98
C GLY A 47 -54.48 33.01 4.26
N ILE A 48 -53.63 33.42 3.32
CA ILE A 48 -52.66 32.56 2.63
C ILE A 48 -51.28 32.77 3.24
N ASN A 49 -50.65 31.69 3.71
CA ASN A 49 -49.30 31.74 4.24
C ASN A 49 -48.27 31.39 3.16
N TYR A 50 -47.63 32.41 2.59
CA TYR A 50 -46.61 32.25 1.55
C TYR A 50 -45.41 31.37 1.99
N TYR A 51 -45.07 31.37 3.28
CA TYR A 51 -43.91 30.64 3.83
C TYR A 51 -44.28 29.29 4.45
N GLU A 52 -45.49 28.77 4.23
CA GLU A 52 -45.91 27.48 4.75
C GLU A 52 -44.93 26.36 4.33
N LYS A 53 -44.51 25.53 5.28
CA LYS A 53 -43.67 24.36 4.99
C LYS A 53 -44.56 23.20 4.55
N ILE A 54 -44.24 22.65 3.38
CA ILE A 54 -44.99 21.57 2.75
C ILE A 54 -44.13 20.32 2.81
N ASP A 55 -44.58 19.35 3.59
CA ASP A 55 -43.77 18.18 3.95
C ASP A 55 -43.97 16.99 3.00
N ASN A 56 -45.09 16.95 2.27
CA ASN A 56 -45.39 15.89 1.30
C ASN A 56 -46.23 16.39 0.12
N ILE A 57 -46.30 15.58 -0.94
CA ILE A 57 -46.98 15.94 -2.19
C ILE A 57 -48.51 16.06 -2.02
N TYR A 58 -49.13 15.26 -1.14
CA TYR A 58 -50.58 15.34 -0.89
C TYR A 58 -50.98 16.64 -0.17
N LYS A 59 -50.17 17.09 0.80
CA LYS A 59 -50.32 18.37 1.50
C LYS A 59 -50.09 19.52 0.53
N LEU A 60 -49.13 19.42 -0.41
CA LEU A 60 -48.96 20.40 -1.48
C LEU A 60 -50.28 20.60 -2.25
N LYS A 61 -50.91 19.51 -2.69
CA LYS A 61 -52.18 19.57 -3.42
C LYS A 61 -53.29 20.20 -2.58
N GLN A 62 -53.43 19.81 -1.32
CA GLN A 62 -54.43 20.37 -0.41
C GLN A 62 -54.23 21.88 -0.21
N THR A 63 -53.00 22.32 0.08
CA THR A 63 -52.65 23.73 0.23
C THR A 63 -52.92 24.51 -1.07
N LEU A 64 -52.49 24.00 -2.23
CA LEU A 64 -52.73 24.66 -3.51
C LEU A 64 -54.22 24.83 -3.84
N ASN A 65 -55.03 23.81 -3.58
CA ASN A 65 -56.47 23.88 -3.83
C ASN A 65 -57.16 24.85 -2.86
N ASN A 66 -56.77 24.85 -1.58
CA ASN A 66 -57.25 25.83 -0.59
C ASN A 66 -56.85 27.27 -0.98
N ASP A 67 -55.62 27.48 -1.43
CA ASP A 67 -55.15 28.78 -1.90
C ASP A 67 -55.91 29.25 -3.14
N ILE A 68 -56.20 28.35 -4.09
CA ILE A 68 -57.03 28.63 -5.27
C ILE A 68 -58.44 29.06 -4.85
N GLU A 69 -59.06 28.37 -3.90
CA GLU A 69 -60.38 28.71 -3.39
C GLU A 69 -60.39 30.08 -2.72
N LYS A 70 -59.46 30.32 -1.79
CA LYS A 70 -59.31 31.62 -1.12
C LYS A 70 -59.09 32.76 -2.11
N LEU A 71 -58.21 32.57 -3.11
CA LEU A 71 -57.97 33.57 -4.16
C LEU A 71 -59.24 33.84 -4.98
N LYS A 72 -60.01 32.80 -5.32
CA LYS A 72 -61.26 32.97 -6.05
C LYS A 72 -62.33 33.70 -5.23
N GLU A 73 -62.54 33.29 -3.98
CA GLU A 73 -63.58 33.87 -3.12
C GLU A 73 -63.35 35.36 -2.88
N ASN A 74 -62.10 35.76 -2.60
CA ASN A 74 -61.76 37.17 -2.35
C ASN A 74 -61.87 38.04 -3.62
N VAL A 75 -61.72 37.44 -4.80
CA VAL A 75 -61.79 38.13 -6.10
C VAL A 75 -63.22 38.17 -6.68
N LYS A 76 -64.08 37.20 -6.35
CA LYS A 76 -65.42 37.00 -6.95
C LYS A 76 -66.37 38.20 -6.76
N ASP A 77 -66.21 38.95 -5.68
CA ASP A 77 -67.06 40.11 -5.33
C ASP A 77 -66.38 41.47 -5.58
N GLY A 78 -65.15 41.50 -6.11
CA GLY A 78 -64.38 42.75 -6.29
C GLY A 78 -64.01 43.47 -4.98
N LYS A 79 -64.21 42.83 -3.82
CA LYS A 79 -64.07 43.44 -2.49
C LYS A 79 -62.61 43.57 -2.03
N ASN A 80 -61.74 42.63 -2.38
CA ASN A 80 -60.33 42.65 -1.98
C ASN A 80 -59.44 42.19 -3.14
N VAL A 81 -59.26 43.07 -4.11
CA VAL A 81 -58.62 42.78 -5.40
C VAL A 81 -57.10 43.06 -5.38
N GLY A 82 -56.63 43.80 -4.37
CA GLY A 82 -55.24 44.23 -4.28
C GLY A 82 -54.79 45.05 -5.49
N LYS A 83 -53.48 45.02 -5.79
CA LYS A 83 -52.85 45.67 -6.97
C LYS A 83 -52.74 44.75 -8.18
N PHE A 84 -53.59 43.72 -8.28
CA PHE A 84 -53.65 42.89 -9.49
C PHE A 84 -54.24 43.69 -10.66
N ASN A 85 -53.75 43.46 -11.88
CA ASN A 85 -54.32 44.07 -13.08
C ASN A 85 -55.77 43.56 -13.30
N TYR A 86 -56.73 44.47 -13.52
CA TYR A 86 -58.15 44.14 -13.76
C TYR A 86 -58.34 43.06 -14.85
N GLN A 87 -57.53 43.10 -15.91
CA GLN A 87 -57.54 42.08 -16.96
C GLN A 87 -57.09 40.71 -16.45
N ALA A 88 -56.10 40.65 -15.55
CA ALA A 88 -55.63 39.41 -14.94
C ALA A 88 -56.68 38.80 -14.01
N ILE A 89 -57.36 39.62 -13.21
CA ILE A 89 -58.44 39.22 -12.31
C ILE A 89 -59.57 38.50 -13.07
N SER A 90 -59.93 39.00 -14.25
CA SER A 90 -60.93 38.35 -15.11
C SER A 90 -60.59 36.89 -15.46
N GLN A 91 -59.31 36.51 -15.40
CA GLN A 91 -58.81 35.16 -15.68
C GLN A 91 -58.81 34.25 -14.45
N PHE A 92 -58.91 34.78 -13.23
CA PHE A 92 -58.84 33.96 -12.00
C PHE A 92 -60.02 32.98 -11.90
N LYS A 93 -61.14 33.28 -12.56
CA LYS A 93 -62.25 32.32 -12.76
C LYS A 93 -61.81 31.00 -13.41
N ASN A 94 -60.74 31.02 -14.20
CA ASN A 94 -60.19 29.85 -14.90
C ASN A 94 -59.25 29.00 -14.01
N LEU A 95 -58.94 29.43 -12.79
CA LEU A 95 -58.12 28.68 -11.83
C LEU A 95 -58.89 27.49 -11.26
N GLN A 96 -59.09 26.41 -11.99
CA GLN A 96 -59.71 25.21 -11.40
C GLN A 96 -58.71 24.49 -10.47
N GLU A 97 -59.23 23.65 -9.58
CA GLU A 97 -58.44 22.76 -8.72
C GLU A 97 -57.38 21.98 -9.51
N VAL A 98 -56.28 21.68 -8.81
CA VAL A 98 -55.15 20.87 -9.27
C VAL A 98 -55.52 19.39 -9.15
N ARG A 99 -55.40 18.66 -10.26
CA ARG A 99 -55.74 17.23 -10.35
C ARG A 99 -54.48 16.39 -10.56
N ASP A 100 -54.49 15.18 -10.02
CA ASP A 100 -53.33 14.27 -10.00
C ASP A 100 -52.94 13.80 -11.41
N SER A 101 -53.92 13.69 -12.30
CA SER A 101 -53.73 13.20 -13.67
C SER A 101 -53.24 14.27 -14.66
N GLU A 102 -52.93 15.48 -14.20
CA GLU A 102 -52.62 16.64 -15.04
C GLU A 102 -51.12 17.03 -15.06
N TYR A 103 -50.22 16.14 -14.64
CA TYR A 103 -48.77 16.36 -14.64
C TYR A 103 -48.06 15.73 -15.85
N TYR A 104 -47.11 16.48 -16.41
CA TYR A 104 -46.32 16.09 -17.57
C TYR A 104 -44.84 16.39 -17.33
N LYS A 105 -43.94 15.58 -17.89
CA LYS A 105 -42.48 15.70 -17.75
C LYS A 105 -41.84 15.95 -19.09
N LEU A 106 -41.20 17.11 -19.21
CA LEU A 106 -40.29 17.44 -20.31
C LEU A 106 -38.89 16.96 -19.93
N ASN A 107 -38.38 15.97 -20.64
CA ASN A 107 -37.01 15.47 -20.50
C ASN A 107 -36.11 16.11 -21.56
N ILE A 108 -34.93 16.56 -21.15
CA ILE A 108 -33.86 17.05 -22.03
C ILE A 108 -32.65 16.13 -21.84
N ASP A 109 -32.24 15.48 -22.93
CA ASP A 109 -31.09 14.59 -22.95
C ASP A 109 -29.79 15.37 -23.19
N LEU A 110 -28.80 15.17 -22.31
CA LEU A 110 -27.51 15.84 -22.35
C LEU A 110 -26.38 14.92 -22.86
N ARG A 111 -26.67 13.64 -23.17
CA ARG A 111 -25.65 12.66 -23.59
C ARG A 111 -24.90 13.01 -24.87
N GLU A 112 -25.51 13.81 -25.74
CA GLU A 112 -24.91 14.27 -27.00
C GLU A 112 -24.06 15.55 -26.83
N VAL A 113 -23.92 16.07 -25.61
CA VAL A 113 -23.06 17.22 -25.31
C VAL A 113 -21.68 16.71 -24.89
N ASN A 114 -20.67 16.97 -25.72
CA ASN A 114 -19.32 16.40 -25.52
C ASN A 114 -18.55 17.01 -24.34
N ASP A 115 -18.84 18.26 -23.97
CA ASP A 115 -18.09 18.99 -22.93
C ASP A 115 -18.81 18.98 -21.57
N LYS A 116 -18.13 18.45 -20.54
CA LYS A 116 -18.63 18.39 -19.16
C LYS A 116 -18.85 19.78 -18.55
N ASN A 117 -18.03 20.78 -18.90
CA ASN A 117 -18.22 22.14 -18.39
C ASN A 117 -19.51 22.76 -18.96
N THR A 118 -19.76 22.54 -20.25
CA THR A 118 -21.01 22.95 -20.90
C THR A 118 -22.23 22.27 -20.27
N ILE A 119 -22.15 20.98 -19.93
CA ILE A 119 -23.23 20.27 -19.21
C ILE A 119 -23.55 20.94 -17.87
N THR A 120 -22.53 21.28 -17.07
CA THR A 120 -22.73 21.96 -15.78
C THR A 120 -23.39 23.32 -15.96
N LYS A 121 -22.92 24.12 -16.92
CA LYS A 121 -23.55 25.42 -17.24
C LYS A 121 -24.99 25.28 -17.68
N ILE A 122 -25.32 24.27 -18.51
CA ILE A 122 -26.69 24.00 -18.92
C ILE A 122 -27.57 23.67 -17.71
N LYS A 123 -27.07 22.89 -16.75
CA LYS A 123 -27.79 22.56 -15.49
C LYS A 123 -28.03 23.80 -14.65
N ASP A 124 -27.02 24.66 -14.47
CA ASP A 124 -27.15 25.91 -13.73
C ASP A 124 -28.15 26.86 -14.38
N VAL A 125 -28.08 27.00 -15.70
CA VAL A 125 -29.03 27.78 -16.49
C VAL A 125 -30.44 27.20 -16.33
N PHE A 126 -30.61 25.89 -16.44
CA PHE A 126 -31.90 25.22 -16.28
C PHE A 126 -32.52 25.46 -14.89
N LEU A 127 -31.72 25.40 -13.82
CA LEU A 127 -32.17 25.71 -12.46
C LEU A 127 -32.65 27.16 -12.33
N SER A 128 -31.99 28.09 -13.00
CA SER A 128 -32.31 29.51 -12.92
C SER A 128 -33.56 29.97 -13.70
N VAL A 129 -34.16 29.11 -14.54
CA VAL A 129 -35.28 29.48 -15.43
C VAL A 129 -36.63 29.11 -14.84
N ASP A 130 -37.52 30.06 -14.63
CA ASP A 130 -38.86 29.76 -14.11
C ASP A 130 -39.84 29.28 -15.19
N SER A 131 -40.64 28.27 -14.86
CA SER A 131 -41.76 27.82 -15.70
C SER A 131 -43.00 28.71 -15.54
N CYS A 132 -43.83 28.77 -16.57
CA CYS A 132 -45.17 29.39 -16.55
C CYS A 132 -46.28 28.44 -16.06
N SER A 133 -45.95 27.19 -15.73
CA SER A 133 -46.92 26.27 -15.11
C SER A 133 -47.33 26.76 -13.72
N LEU A 134 -48.53 26.38 -13.26
CA LEU A 134 -48.96 26.65 -11.88
C LEU A 134 -48.04 25.97 -10.86
N VAL A 135 -47.57 24.76 -11.15
CA VAL A 135 -46.68 23.99 -10.29
C VAL A 135 -45.67 23.29 -11.17
N ASP A 136 -44.40 23.41 -10.81
CA ASP A 136 -43.31 22.75 -11.50
C ASP A 136 -42.26 22.20 -10.53
N PHE A 137 -41.63 21.12 -10.97
CA PHE A 137 -40.54 20.42 -10.31
C PHE A 137 -39.38 20.29 -11.29
N LYS A 138 -38.15 20.41 -10.80
CA LYS A 138 -36.94 20.22 -11.60
C LYS A 138 -36.15 19.05 -11.05
N GLU A 139 -35.89 18.08 -11.90
CA GLU A 139 -35.06 16.92 -11.60
C GLU A 139 -33.78 17.00 -12.40
N ILE A 140 -32.64 16.83 -11.73
CA ILE A 140 -31.32 16.83 -12.34
C ILE A 140 -30.67 15.49 -12.09
N ASN A 141 -30.41 14.78 -13.18
CA ASN A 141 -29.58 13.57 -13.19
C ASN A 141 -28.23 13.90 -13.86
N GLU A 142 -27.30 12.94 -13.85
CA GLU A 142 -25.98 13.13 -14.48
C GLU A 142 -26.11 13.45 -15.97
N GLU A 143 -26.96 12.72 -16.68
CA GLU A 143 -27.08 12.75 -18.15
C GLU A 143 -28.38 13.39 -18.66
N ARG A 144 -29.31 13.76 -17.77
CA ARG A 144 -30.64 14.26 -18.15
C ARG A 144 -31.12 15.32 -17.17
N ILE A 145 -31.82 16.33 -17.69
CA ILE A 145 -32.54 17.32 -16.90
C ILE A 145 -34.02 17.24 -17.26
N SER A 146 -34.90 17.30 -16.25
CA SER A 146 -36.33 17.12 -16.45
C SER A 146 -37.13 18.20 -15.77
N LEU A 147 -38.05 18.83 -16.50
CA LEU A 147 -39.05 19.74 -15.97
C LEU A 147 -40.37 19.00 -15.88
N ILE A 148 -40.84 18.73 -14.67
CA ILE A 148 -42.19 18.23 -14.43
C ILE A 148 -43.09 19.42 -14.18
N TYR A 149 -44.21 19.51 -14.90
CA TYR A 149 -45.10 20.67 -14.83
C TYR A 149 -46.56 20.25 -14.88
N HIS A 150 -47.40 21.03 -14.21
CA HIS A 150 -48.85 20.89 -14.31
C HIS A 150 -49.36 21.47 -15.63
N LYS A 151 -50.36 20.82 -16.26
CA LYS A 151 -50.95 21.23 -17.56
C LYS A 151 -51.51 22.65 -17.55
N LYS A 152 -51.97 23.12 -16.39
CA LYS A 152 -52.46 24.49 -16.20
C LYS A 152 -51.30 25.44 -15.92
N GLY A 153 -51.29 26.59 -16.59
CA GLY A 153 -50.29 27.62 -16.41
C GLY A 153 -50.88 29.02 -16.52
N ALA A 154 -50.08 30.00 -16.11
CA ALA A 154 -50.41 31.41 -16.21
C ALA A 154 -49.26 32.16 -16.92
N LEU A 155 -49.60 32.94 -17.94
CA LEU A 155 -48.64 33.74 -18.69
C LEU A 155 -49.16 35.13 -19.04
N ILE A 156 -48.22 36.03 -19.29
CA ILE A 156 -48.45 37.29 -19.99
C ILE A 156 -48.00 37.07 -21.42
N PHE A 157 -48.93 37.10 -22.35
CA PHE A 157 -48.66 36.98 -23.78
C PHE A 157 -48.83 38.35 -24.44
N PHE A 158 -47.72 39.06 -24.62
CA PHE A 158 -47.71 40.48 -24.99
C PHE A 158 -48.50 41.30 -23.97
N ASP A 159 -49.69 41.79 -24.34
CA ASP A 159 -50.53 42.62 -23.47
C ASP A 159 -51.69 41.84 -22.83
N ASN A 160 -51.80 40.53 -23.10
CA ASN A 160 -52.91 39.70 -22.63
C ASN A 160 -52.49 38.77 -21.49
N TYR A 161 -53.25 38.83 -20.41
CA TYR A 161 -53.15 37.90 -19.28
C TYR A 161 -53.92 36.62 -19.58
N ILE A 162 -53.28 35.47 -19.42
CA ILE A 162 -53.86 34.17 -19.77
C ILE A 162 -53.64 33.18 -18.63
N ILE A 163 -54.74 32.57 -18.18
CA ILE A 163 -54.74 31.38 -17.32
C ILE A 163 -55.49 30.29 -18.06
N ALA A 164 -54.79 29.21 -18.43
CA ALA A 164 -55.37 28.16 -19.27
C ALA A 164 -54.66 26.81 -19.12
N ASN A 165 -55.35 25.77 -19.57
CA ASN A 165 -54.74 24.47 -19.79
C ASN A 165 -53.98 24.45 -21.12
N THR A 166 -52.74 23.99 -21.08
CA THR A 166 -51.88 23.79 -22.25
C THR A 166 -52.24 22.50 -22.98
N ARG A 167 -51.99 22.39 -24.29
CA ARG A 167 -52.07 21.09 -25.00
C ARG A 167 -50.79 20.28 -24.72
N ALA A 168 -50.68 19.75 -23.50
CA ALA A 168 -49.43 19.19 -22.97
C ALA A 168 -48.85 18.02 -23.79
N GLU A 169 -49.68 17.27 -24.50
CA GLU A 169 -49.25 16.17 -25.38
C GLU A 169 -48.54 16.66 -26.65
N ASN A 170 -48.79 17.90 -27.08
CA ASN A 170 -48.12 18.47 -28.23
C ASN A 170 -46.75 19.01 -27.80
N MET A 171 -45.67 18.60 -28.48
CA MET A 171 -44.36 19.25 -28.30
C MET A 171 -44.30 20.52 -29.15
N SER A 172 -44.26 21.68 -28.49
CA SER A 172 -44.08 22.97 -29.14
C SER A 172 -42.69 23.52 -28.82
N LEU A 173 -41.77 23.47 -29.79
CA LEU A 173 -40.39 23.98 -29.61
C LEU A 173 -40.30 25.51 -29.69
N ILE A 174 -41.21 26.13 -30.44
CA ILE A 174 -41.22 27.58 -30.72
C ILE A 174 -42.58 28.17 -30.38
N GLU A 175 -42.61 29.44 -29.97
CA GLU A 175 -43.85 30.20 -29.70
C GLU A 175 -44.53 30.67 -31.00
N ASN A 176 -44.73 29.80 -31.98
CA ASN A 176 -45.26 30.20 -33.29
C ASN A 176 -46.79 30.33 -33.34
N TYR A 177 -47.49 30.27 -32.21
CA TYR A 177 -48.94 30.31 -32.14
C TYR A 177 -49.51 31.71 -31.96
N GLN A 178 -50.74 31.91 -32.46
CA GLN A 178 -51.52 33.13 -32.23
C GLN A 178 -52.17 33.12 -30.85
N VAL A 179 -52.80 31.99 -30.50
CA VAL A 179 -53.44 31.78 -29.20
C VAL A 179 -52.65 30.71 -28.42
N PRO A 180 -52.14 31.02 -27.22
CA PRO A 180 -51.36 30.06 -26.43
C PRO A 180 -52.07 28.75 -26.09
N LYS A 181 -53.42 28.76 -26.01
CA LYS A 181 -54.24 27.60 -25.63
C LYS A 181 -54.18 26.43 -26.63
N ASP A 182 -53.82 26.68 -27.87
CA ASP A 182 -53.81 25.64 -28.93
C ASP A 182 -52.52 24.83 -28.98
N ASN A 183 -51.51 25.22 -28.20
CA ASN A 183 -50.19 24.61 -28.20
C ASN A 183 -49.68 24.39 -26.80
N ASN A 184 -48.48 23.79 -26.68
CA ASN A 184 -47.84 23.65 -25.40
C ASN A 184 -47.08 24.93 -25.02
N PHE A 185 -47.83 25.93 -24.58
CA PHE A 185 -47.27 27.24 -24.25
C PHE A 185 -46.30 27.20 -23.06
N ILE A 186 -46.49 26.25 -22.13
CA ILE A 186 -45.61 26.07 -20.97
C ILE A 186 -44.21 25.67 -21.45
N VAL A 187 -44.14 24.64 -22.30
CA VAL A 187 -42.86 24.14 -22.83
C VAL A 187 -42.20 25.14 -23.75
N SER A 188 -42.93 25.70 -24.71
CA SER A 188 -42.36 26.68 -25.65
C SER A 188 -41.88 27.96 -24.96
N LYS A 189 -42.59 28.48 -23.94
CA LYS A 189 -42.12 29.63 -23.16
C LYS A 189 -40.90 29.28 -22.30
N PHE A 190 -40.91 28.10 -21.67
CA PHE A 190 -39.77 27.62 -20.91
C PHE A 190 -38.53 27.48 -21.80
N LEU A 191 -38.67 26.88 -22.99
CA LEU A 191 -37.59 26.76 -23.97
C LEU A 191 -37.11 28.12 -24.47
N LEU A 192 -37.98 29.11 -24.64
CA LEU A 192 -37.58 30.48 -24.99
C LEU A 192 -36.71 31.12 -23.90
N PHE A 193 -37.11 31.01 -22.63
CA PHE A 193 -36.32 31.53 -21.52
C PHE A 193 -35.00 30.79 -21.37
N LEU A 194 -35.02 29.46 -21.53
CA LEU A 194 -33.82 28.63 -21.52
C LEU A 194 -32.87 29.02 -22.66
N ALA A 195 -33.35 29.11 -23.90
CA ALA A 195 -32.58 29.52 -25.07
C ALA A 195 -31.96 30.92 -24.90
N THR A 196 -32.70 31.86 -24.31
CA THR A 196 -32.19 33.21 -24.04
C THR A 196 -31.02 33.20 -23.06
N LYS A 197 -31.13 32.43 -21.96
CA LYS A 197 -30.05 32.31 -20.98
C LYS A 197 -28.87 31.47 -21.48
N LEU A 198 -29.11 30.45 -22.30
CA LEU A 198 -28.04 29.69 -22.96
C LEU A 198 -27.24 30.59 -23.90
N LYS A 199 -27.91 31.49 -24.63
CA LYS A 199 -27.24 32.47 -25.50
C LYS A 199 -26.38 33.46 -24.71
N THR A 200 -26.80 33.90 -23.52
CA THR A 200 -25.98 34.77 -22.66
C THR A 200 -24.72 34.07 -22.12
N GLU A 201 -24.79 32.76 -21.92
CA GLU A 201 -23.66 31.92 -21.50
C GLU A 201 -22.77 31.43 -22.67
N ASN A 202 -22.99 31.95 -23.89
CA ASN A 202 -22.30 31.55 -25.13
C ASN A 202 -22.41 30.06 -25.48
N ILE A 203 -23.55 29.42 -25.19
CA ILE A 203 -23.82 28.02 -25.54
C ILE A 203 -24.59 27.96 -26.85
N ASN A 204 -24.00 27.33 -27.87
CA ASN A 204 -24.56 27.20 -29.22
C ASN A 204 -25.12 25.79 -29.46
N GLU A 205 -26.12 25.40 -28.66
CA GLU A 205 -26.83 24.13 -28.82
C GLU A 205 -28.12 24.29 -29.65
N SER A 206 -28.67 23.17 -30.12
CA SER A 206 -29.97 23.14 -30.82
C SER A 206 -30.91 22.15 -30.14
N PHE A 207 -32.20 22.48 -30.11
CA PHE A 207 -33.24 21.61 -29.54
C PHE A 207 -33.84 20.71 -30.62
N CYS A 208 -33.99 19.43 -30.31
CA CYS A 208 -34.49 18.41 -31.23
C CYS A 208 -35.69 17.68 -30.62
N TYR A 209 -36.76 17.54 -31.38
CA TYR A 209 -37.88 16.66 -31.07
C TYR A 209 -38.13 15.69 -32.21
N SER A 210 -38.13 14.40 -31.90
CA SER A 210 -38.47 13.35 -32.86
C SER A 210 -39.90 12.89 -32.70
N TYR A 211 -40.65 12.80 -33.79
CA TYR A 211 -41.94 12.13 -33.82
C TYR A 211 -42.06 11.20 -35.02
N ASN A 212 -42.92 10.18 -34.90
CA ASN A 212 -43.17 9.23 -35.98
C ASN A 212 -44.45 9.64 -36.72
N ASN A 213 -44.36 9.84 -38.04
CA ASN A 213 -45.50 10.16 -38.89
C ASN A 213 -46.01 8.92 -39.67
N GLY A 214 -45.85 7.71 -39.10
CA GLY A 214 -46.29 6.44 -39.66
C GLY A 214 -45.40 5.87 -40.78
N LYS A 215 -44.72 6.70 -41.58
CA LYS A 215 -43.79 6.27 -42.64
C LYS A 215 -42.31 6.45 -42.28
N GLN A 216 -41.98 7.51 -41.54
CA GLN A 216 -40.61 7.87 -41.16
C GLN A 216 -40.58 8.64 -39.84
N ARG A 217 -39.45 8.55 -39.13
CA ARG A 217 -39.14 9.39 -37.97
C ARG A 217 -38.70 10.76 -38.47
N ILE A 218 -39.47 11.79 -38.14
CA ILE A 218 -39.16 13.18 -38.46
C ILE A 218 -38.47 13.80 -37.25
N ASN A 219 -37.28 14.37 -37.47
CA ASN A 219 -36.56 15.14 -36.46
C ASN A 219 -36.82 16.62 -36.70
N ASN A 220 -37.53 17.26 -35.79
CA ASN A 220 -37.73 18.70 -35.79
C ASN A 220 -36.61 19.34 -34.96
N ILE A 221 -35.65 19.95 -35.66
CA ILE A 221 -34.48 20.59 -35.05
C ILE A 221 -34.66 22.10 -35.15
N LYS A 222 -34.50 22.80 -34.03
CA LYS A 222 -34.61 24.26 -33.90
C LYS A 222 -33.38 24.81 -33.17
N SER A 223 -32.72 25.79 -33.78
CA SER A 223 -31.58 26.46 -33.15
C SER A 223 -32.05 27.39 -32.03
N ILE A 224 -31.16 27.70 -31.08
CA ILE A 224 -31.40 28.70 -30.03
C ILE A 224 -31.85 30.04 -30.65
N GLU A 225 -31.24 30.43 -31.76
CA GLU A 225 -31.52 31.69 -32.44
C GLU A 225 -32.92 31.71 -33.05
N GLU A 226 -33.30 30.62 -33.71
CA GLU A 226 -34.64 30.48 -34.28
C GLU A 226 -35.72 30.58 -33.19
N ILE A 227 -35.52 29.93 -32.05
CA ILE A 227 -36.46 30.00 -30.91
C ILE A 227 -36.60 31.44 -30.42
N ILE A 228 -35.48 32.17 -30.28
CA ILE A 228 -35.48 33.56 -29.83
C ILE A 228 -36.18 34.48 -30.84
N VAL A 229 -35.95 34.29 -32.14
CA VAL A 229 -36.60 35.07 -33.21
C VAL A 229 -38.12 34.89 -33.13
N TRP A 230 -38.61 33.65 -33.12
CA TRP A 230 -40.05 33.37 -32.99
C TRP A 230 -40.65 33.88 -31.68
N GLY A 231 -39.89 33.90 -30.59
CA GLY A 231 -40.32 34.46 -29.31
C GLY A 231 -40.53 35.98 -29.32
N ARG A 232 -39.82 36.71 -30.19
CA ARG A 232 -39.87 38.19 -30.28
C ARG A 232 -40.93 38.72 -31.24
N LEU A 233 -41.29 37.95 -32.26
CA LEU A 233 -42.27 38.36 -33.27
C LEU A 233 -43.66 38.58 -32.67
N LYS A 234 -44.35 39.63 -33.11
CA LYS A 234 -45.75 39.89 -32.73
C LYS A 234 -46.69 38.85 -33.38
N PRO A 235 -47.92 38.66 -32.86
CA PRO A 235 -48.87 37.69 -33.42
C PRO A 235 -49.17 37.87 -34.91
N GLU A 236 -49.19 39.11 -35.41
CA GLU A 236 -49.44 39.43 -36.83
C GLU A 236 -48.24 39.09 -37.72
N GLU A 237 -47.02 39.41 -37.28
CA GLU A 237 -45.77 39.09 -37.98
C GLU A 237 -45.56 37.57 -38.08
N LYS A 238 -45.91 36.83 -37.02
CA LYS A 238 -45.91 35.36 -37.01
C LYS A 238 -46.79 34.76 -38.11
N LYS A 239 -47.89 35.42 -38.48
CA LYS A 239 -48.79 34.97 -39.55
C LYS A 239 -48.12 35.14 -40.91
N LEU A 240 -47.59 36.33 -41.18
CA LEU A 240 -46.86 36.65 -42.41
C LEU A 240 -45.69 35.69 -42.64
N GLU A 241 -44.91 35.40 -41.60
CA GLU A 241 -43.74 34.53 -41.72
C GLU A 241 -44.11 33.05 -41.91
N LYS A 242 -45.21 32.60 -41.29
CA LYS A 242 -45.79 31.27 -41.56
C LYS A 242 -46.29 31.13 -42.99
N ASP A 243 -46.93 32.16 -43.52
CA ASP A 243 -47.47 32.14 -44.88
C ASP A 243 -46.33 32.15 -45.92
N LYS A 244 -45.24 32.90 -45.66
CA LYS A 244 -44.00 32.84 -46.46
C LYS A 244 -43.35 31.45 -46.46
N LEU A 245 -43.24 30.81 -45.29
CA LEU A 245 -42.67 29.46 -45.17
C LEU A 245 -43.47 28.42 -45.96
N LYS A 246 -44.80 28.48 -45.90
CA LYS A 246 -45.67 27.59 -46.69
C LYS A 246 -45.48 27.79 -48.19
N GLN A 247 -45.43 29.04 -48.66
CA GLN A 247 -45.18 29.33 -50.07
C GLN A 247 -43.82 28.81 -50.54
N GLN A 248 -42.77 28.93 -49.71
CA GLN A 248 -41.46 28.35 -50.04
C GLN A 248 -41.48 26.81 -50.11
N ASP A 249 -42.19 26.15 -49.21
CA ASP A 249 -42.29 24.69 -49.23
C ASP A 249 -43.10 24.18 -50.44
N GLU A 250 -44.18 24.87 -50.80
CA GLU A 250 -44.95 24.61 -52.03
C GLU A 250 -44.09 24.81 -53.28
N ASN A 251 -43.34 25.92 -53.35
CA ASN A 251 -42.41 26.21 -54.46
C ASN A 251 -41.33 25.13 -54.62
N LYS A 252 -40.81 24.58 -53.51
CA LYS A 252 -39.83 23.49 -53.53
C LYS A 252 -40.42 22.18 -54.06
N GLU A 253 -41.64 21.82 -53.67
CA GLU A 253 -42.28 20.60 -54.17
C GLU A 253 -42.58 20.71 -55.68
N ILE A 254 -43.11 21.87 -56.12
CA ILE A 254 -43.30 22.16 -57.55
C ILE A 254 -41.98 22.05 -58.33
N ALA A 255 -40.91 22.66 -57.80
CA ALA A 255 -39.58 22.60 -58.42
C ALA A 255 -39.04 21.17 -58.55
N LYS A 256 -39.21 20.32 -57.52
CA LYS A 256 -38.80 18.90 -57.56
C LYS A 256 -39.58 18.09 -58.60
N GLU A 257 -40.89 18.30 -58.70
CA GLU A 257 -41.72 17.61 -59.68
C GLU A 257 -41.33 18.01 -61.10
N GLN A 258 -41.14 19.30 -61.35
CA GLN A 258 -40.68 19.82 -62.64
C GLN A 258 -39.29 19.27 -63.01
N ALA A 259 -38.33 19.29 -62.09
CA ALA A 259 -36.99 18.77 -62.33
C ALA A 259 -37.01 17.27 -62.70
N LYS A 260 -37.83 16.45 -62.01
CA LYS A 260 -37.98 15.03 -62.33
C LYS A 260 -38.59 14.79 -63.70
N VAL A 261 -39.57 15.58 -64.10
CA VAL A 261 -40.21 15.47 -65.43
C VAL A 261 -39.22 15.86 -66.52
N GLU A 262 -38.47 16.94 -66.34
CA GLU A 262 -37.50 17.43 -67.32
C GLU A 262 -36.32 16.47 -67.50
N ILE A 263 -35.77 15.90 -66.41
CA ILE A 263 -34.74 14.86 -66.48
C ILE A 263 -35.23 13.63 -67.26
N LYS A 264 -36.49 13.20 -67.04
CA LYS A 264 -37.08 12.10 -67.81
C LYS A 264 -37.20 12.44 -69.30
N GLN A 265 -37.56 13.68 -69.64
CA GLN A 265 -37.65 14.13 -71.01
C GLN A 265 -36.27 14.19 -71.68
N GLU A 266 -35.23 14.68 -71.00
CA GLU A 266 -33.85 14.69 -71.51
C GLU A 266 -33.32 13.26 -71.77
N ILE A 267 -33.55 12.34 -70.83
CA ILE A 267 -33.16 10.92 -71.00
C ILE A 267 -33.86 10.30 -72.20
N ASN A 268 -35.14 10.64 -72.43
CA ASN A 268 -35.89 10.14 -73.57
C ASN A 268 -35.44 10.75 -74.89
N LYS A 269 -35.00 12.02 -74.91
CA LYS A 269 -34.44 12.68 -76.09
C LYS A 269 -33.06 12.15 -76.48
N ASN A 270 -32.25 11.70 -75.52
CA ASN A 270 -30.92 11.12 -75.75
C ASN A 270 -30.94 9.62 -76.13
N ARG A 271 -32.12 9.00 -76.32
CA ARG A 271 -32.24 7.64 -76.86
C ARG A 271 -32.37 7.71 -78.38
N ASP A 272 -31.32 7.28 -79.10
CA ASP A 272 -31.33 7.03 -80.55
C ASP A 272 -32.17 5.79 -80.90
N SER A 273 -33.47 5.81 -80.61
CA SER A 273 -34.41 4.78 -81.08
C SER A 273 -35.65 5.45 -81.63
N LEU A 274 -35.85 5.30 -82.95
CA LEU A 274 -36.97 5.70 -83.83
C LEU A 274 -38.06 6.59 -83.22
N GLU A 275 -38.36 7.69 -83.93
CA GLU A 275 -39.48 8.60 -83.67
C GLU A 275 -40.74 7.83 -83.28
N LYS A 276 -41.19 8.04 -82.04
CA LYS A 276 -42.50 7.55 -81.60
C LYS A 276 -43.57 8.52 -82.09
N ASP A 277 -44.08 8.21 -83.27
CA ASP A 277 -45.22 8.81 -83.97
C ASP A 277 -46.58 8.62 -83.25
N SER A 278 -46.57 8.49 -81.91
CA SER A 278 -47.75 8.19 -81.10
C SER A 278 -47.82 8.94 -79.77
N VAL A 279 -46.88 9.86 -79.50
CA VAL A 279 -46.90 10.67 -78.27
C VAL A 279 -47.24 12.15 -78.54
N GLU A 280 -47.18 12.62 -79.79
CA GLU A 280 -47.46 14.03 -80.12
C GLU A 280 -48.91 14.45 -79.85
N ARG A 281 -49.90 13.54 -79.96
CA ARG A 281 -51.31 13.90 -79.68
C ARG A 281 -51.64 14.01 -78.19
N ILE A 282 -50.82 13.44 -77.29
CA ILE A 282 -51.04 13.55 -75.84
C ILE A 282 -50.20 14.70 -75.26
N LEU A 283 -49.12 15.11 -75.94
CA LEU A 283 -48.20 16.14 -75.48
C LEU A 283 -48.65 17.59 -75.76
N GLN A 284 -49.57 17.85 -76.69
CA GLN A 284 -50.07 19.22 -76.89
C GLN A 284 -50.84 19.78 -75.68
N ASN A 285 -51.39 18.92 -74.81
CA ASN A 285 -52.05 19.36 -73.56
C ASN A 285 -51.09 19.53 -72.37
N SER A 286 -49.80 19.25 -72.54
CA SER A 286 -48.77 19.32 -71.49
C SER A 286 -47.53 20.06 -71.97
N THR A 287 -47.72 21.08 -72.79
CA THR A 287 -46.64 22.02 -73.14
C THR A 287 -46.28 22.86 -71.92
N SER A 288 -45.27 22.37 -71.22
CA SER A 288 -44.32 23.09 -70.40
C SER A 288 -43.62 24.19 -71.21
N ASN A 289 -44.33 25.27 -71.48
CA ASN A 289 -43.73 26.59 -71.54
C ASN A 289 -44.12 27.30 -70.25
N VAL A 290 -43.29 28.23 -69.77
CA VAL A 290 -43.66 29.21 -68.74
C VAL A 290 -45.12 29.59 -68.99
N LYS A 291 -46.02 29.32 -68.03
CA LYS A 291 -47.42 29.75 -68.15
C LYS A 291 -47.37 31.26 -68.29
N LEU A 292 -47.41 31.76 -69.52
CA LEU A 292 -47.85 33.11 -69.80
C LEU A 292 -49.28 33.14 -69.28
N TYR A 293 -49.48 33.79 -68.14
CA TYR A 293 -50.81 34.08 -67.64
C TYR A 293 -51.50 34.89 -68.74
N ASN A 294 -52.39 34.24 -69.48
CA ASN A 294 -53.20 34.91 -70.48
C ASN A 294 -54.16 35.84 -69.73
N ILE A 295 -54.21 37.10 -70.16
CA ILE A 295 -55.07 38.17 -69.60
C ILE A 295 -56.55 37.75 -69.48
N SER A 296 -56.98 36.72 -70.23
CA SER A 296 -58.33 36.16 -70.17
C SER A 296 -58.67 35.40 -68.88
N SER A 297 -57.70 34.99 -68.05
CA SER A 297 -57.99 34.38 -66.73
C SER A 297 -58.09 35.40 -65.59
N LEU A 298 -57.91 36.70 -65.87
CA LEU A 298 -58.00 37.77 -64.88
C LEU A 298 -59.40 38.42 -64.83
N SER A 299 -60.32 38.05 -65.73
CA SER A 299 -61.55 38.82 -66.00
C SER A 299 -62.85 38.22 -65.47
N GLU A 300 -62.82 37.27 -64.53
CA GLU A 300 -64.07 36.68 -63.97
C GLU A 300 -64.33 36.93 -62.48
N SER A 301 -63.48 37.68 -61.77
CA SER A 301 -63.70 37.98 -60.34
C SER A 301 -64.21 39.39 -60.02
N ASP A 302 -64.23 40.34 -60.95
CA ASP A 302 -64.47 41.75 -60.58
C ASP A 302 -65.61 42.41 -61.35
N LYS A 303 -66.83 42.10 -60.90
CA LYS A 303 -67.97 43.01 -61.04
C LYS A 303 -68.50 43.33 -59.65
N ASN A 304 -67.81 44.24 -58.95
CA ASN A 304 -68.36 45.30 -58.09
C ASN A 304 -67.36 45.65 -56.98
N GLN A 305 -66.57 46.73 -57.13
CA GLN A 305 -66.48 47.87 -56.20
C GLN A 305 -65.30 48.81 -56.52
N LYS A 306 -65.62 50.10 -56.70
CA LYS A 306 -64.81 51.30 -56.37
C LYS A 306 -63.30 51.29 -56.72
N VAL A 307 -63.08 51.79 -57.92
CA VAL A 307 -61.82 52.30 -58.51
C VAL A 307 -61.13 53.32 -57.58
N GLU A 308 -59.95 52.96 -57.08
CA GLU A 308 -58.72 53.80 -56.99
C GLU A 308 -57.63 53.18 -56.08
N ASN A 309 -57.96 52.19 -55.23
CA ASN A 309 -56.98 51.47 -54.38
C ASN A 309 -56.49 50.11 -54.94
N GLU A 310 -57.09 49.59 -56.02
CA GLU A 310 -56.81 48.24 -56.55
C GLU A 310 -55.50 48.17 -57.37
N ILE A 311 -55.13 49.26 -58.07
CA ILE A 311 -53.99 49.26 -59.01
C ILE A 311 -52.63 49.08 -58.30
N LYS A 312 -52.52 49.44 -57.01
CA LYS A 312 -51.29 49.20 -56.22
C LYS A 312 -51.17 47.75 -55.77
N ASN A 313 -52.27 47.11 -55.38
CA ASN A 313 -52.28 45.70 -54.99
C ASN A 313 -52.01 44.77 -56.18
N GLU A 314 -52.57 45.05 -57.37
CA GLU A 314 -52.33 44.25 -58.57
C GLU A 314 -50.87 44.27 -59.03
N LYS A 315 -50.19 45.42 -58.95
CA LYS A 315 -48.76 45.51 -59.30
C LYS A 315 -47.86 44.76 -58.32
N GLU A 316 -48.12 44.87 -57.02
CA GLU A 316 -47.41 44.11 -55.99
C GLU A 316 -47.69 42.60 -56.10
N GLU A 317 -48.91 42.19 -56.47
CA GLU A 317 -49.26 40.80 -56.74
C GLU A 317 -48.54 40.25 -57.98
N ILE A 318 -48.48 41.02 -59.07
CA ILE A 318 -47.73 40.64 -60.27
C ILE A 318 -46.23 40.52 -59.97
N GLU A 319 -45.64 41.46 -59.25
CA GLU A 319 -44.23 41.38 -58.83
C GLU A 319 -43.97 40.16 -57.94
N ASN A 320 -44.89 39.84 -57.01
CA ASN A 320 -44.79 38.65 -56.18
C ASN A 320 -44.90 37.35 -56.99
N ILE A 321 -45.80 37.28 -57.99
CA ILE A 321 -45.93 36.14 -58.90
C ILE A 321 -44.65 35.96 -59.72
N ILE A 322 -44.11 37.04 -60.27
CA ILE A 322 -42.86 37.02 -61.05
C ILE A 322 -41.70 36.55 -60.17
N LYS A 323 -41.56 37.09 -58.96
CA LYS A 323 -40.51 36.70 -58.01
C LYS A 323 -40.61 35.23 -57.62
N ASN A 324 -41.83 34.74 -57.33
CA ASN A 324 -42.07 33.33 -57.05
C ASN A 324 -41.72 32.44 -58.25
N SER A 325 -42.04 32.86 -59.47
CA SER A 325 -41.70 32.10 -60.68
C SER A 325 -40.18 32.00 -60.92
N PHE A 326 -39.43 33.08 -60.66
CA PHE A 326 -37.96 33.05 -60.70
C PHE A 326 -37.39 32.12 -59.62
N GLU A 327 -37.93 32.17 -58.40
CA GLU A 327 -37.49 31.32 -57.30
C GLU A 327 -37.75 29.83 -57.61
N VAL A 328 -38.93 29.49 -58.14
CA VAL A 328 -39.25 28.11 -58.57
C VAL A 328 -38.30 27.64 -59.66
N TYR A 329 -37.98 28.49 -60.66
CA TYR A 329 -37.05 28.13 -61.71
C TYR A 329 -35.63 27.89 -61.18
N HIS A 330 -35.13 28.76 -60.30
CA HIS A 330 -33.82 28.58 -59.66
C HIS A 330 -33.75 27.29 -58.83
N LEU A 331 -34.78 27.02 -58.02
CA LEU A 331 -34.88 25.80 -57.23
C LEU A 331 -34.94 24.56 -58.11
N LYS A 332 -35.63 24.63 -59.26
CA LYS A 332 -35.72 23.53 -60.22
C LYS A 332 -34.35 23.19 -60.80
N GLU A 333 -33.58 24.18 -61.24
CA GLU A 333 -32.22 23.94 -61.78
C GLU A 333 -31.27 23.37 -60.71
N LEU A 334 -31.38 23.82 -59.45
CA LEU A 334 -30.60 23.26 -58.33
C LEU A 334 -30.97 21.81 -58.02
N GLU A 335 -32.26 21.46 -57.98
CA GLU A 335 -32.68 20.07 -57.75
C GLU A 335 -32.31 19.17 -58.96
N LYS A 336 -32.31 19.73 -60.19
CA LYS A 336 -31.88 19.01 -61.40
C LYS A 336 -30.39 18.64 -61.35
N THR A 337 -29.52 19.57 -60.97
CA THR A 337 -28.09 19.28 -60.79
C THR A 337 -27.86 18.28 -59.66
N LYS A 338 -28.58 18.42 -58.54
CA LYS A 338 -28.48 17.50 -57.40
C LYS A 338 -28.86 16.06 -57.75
N GLU A 339 -29.95 15.84 -58.48
CA GLU A 339 -30.35 14.49 -58.93
C GLU A 339 -29.34 13.91 -59.94
N ARG A 340 -28.78 14.74 -60.85
CA ARG A 340 -27.70 14.33 -61.76
C ARG A 340 -26.45 13.89 -60.99
N LEU A 341 -26.01 14.67 -60.01
CA LEU A 341 -24.86 14.34 -59.16
C LEU A 341 -25.10 13.06 -58.35
N LYS A 342 -26.29 12.88 -57.77
CA LYS A 342 -26.65 11.68 -57.02
C LYS A 342 -26.64 10.42 -57.89
N ARG A 343 -27.02 10.54 -59.16
CA ARG A 343 -26.92 9.44 -60.12
C ARG A 343 -25.46 9.15 -60.48
N ALA A 344 -24.68 10.19 -60.75
CA ALA A 344 -23.25 10.08 -61.03
C ALA A 344 -22.49 9.43 -59.85
N GLU A 345 -22.82 9.79 -58.60
CA GLU A 345 -22.27 9.17 -57.40
C GLU A 345 -22.55 7.66 -57.35
N LYS A 346 -23.77 7.23 -57.67
CA LYS A 346 -24.10 5.79 -57.71
C LYS A 346 -23.33 5.05 -58.81
N GLU A 347 -23.32 5.59 -60.02
CA GLU A 347 -22.58 5.01 -61.15
C GLU A 347 -21.06 5.03 -60.90
N SER A 348 -20.57 5.95 -60.06
CA SER A 348 -19.14 6.08 -59.74
C SER A 348 -18.59 4.89 -58.97
N TYR A 349 -19.42 4.18 -58.19
CA TYR A 349 -18.98 2.97 -57.50
C TYR A 349 -18.67 1.83 -58.48
N GLU A 350 -19.43 1.74 -59.58
CA GLU A 350 -19.17 0.77 -60.64
C GLU A 350 -17.92 1.17 -61.43
N ALA A 351 -17.79 2.44 -61.79
CA ALA A 351 -16.59 2.97 -62.44
C ALA A 351 -15.33 2.80 -61.58
N TYR A 352 -15.48 2.94 -60.26
CA TYR A 352 -14.41 2.70 -59.31
C TYR A 352 -14.00 1.23 -59.22
N LYS A 353 -14.98 0.32 -59.25
CA LYS A 353 -14.72 -1.11 -59.29
C LYS A 353 -13.97 -1.49 -60.56
N ASP A 354 -14.40 -1.00 -61.71
CA ASP A 354 -13.69 -1.22 -62.97
C ASP A 354 -12.27 -0.64 -62.93
N LEU A 355 -12.08 0.55 -62.35
CA LEU A 355 -10.75 1.13 -62.13
C LEU A 355 -9.86 0.19 -61.31
N LYS A 356 -10.40 -0.39 -60.23
CA LYS A 356 -9.66 -1.40 -59.44
C LYS A 356 -9.32 -2.63 -60.28
N ASP A 357 -10.27 -3.15 -61.05
CA ASP A 357 -10.05 -4.33 -61.87
C ASP A 357 -8.97 -4.08 -62.93
N TYR A 358 -8.94 -2.88 -63.55
CA TYR A 358 -7.85 -2.48 -64.44
C TYR A 358 -6.49 -2.41 -63.73
N LEU A 359 -6.43 -1.88 -62.52
CA LEU A 359 -5.20 -1.84 -61.73
C LEU A 359 -4.72 -3.25 -61.33
N TYR A 360 -5.64 -4.14 -60.94
CA TYR A 360 -5.32 -5.54 -60.62
C TYR A 360 -4.74 -6.29 -61.82
N ASN A 361 -5.20 -5.95 -63.03
CA ASN A 361 -4.68 -6.51 -64.27
C ASN A 361 -3.33 -5.91 -64.71
N GLY A 362 -2.70 -5.07 -63.87
CA GLY A 362 -1.37 -4.50 -64.11
C GLY A 362 -1.36 -3.23 -64.97
N THR A 363 -2.53 -2.64 -65.25
CA THR A 363 -2.63 -1.40 -66.02
C THR A 363 -2.16 -0.22 -65.17
N SER A 364 -1.46 0.76 -65.76
CA SER A 364 -1.04 1.96 -65.03
C SER A 364 -2.24 2.80 -64.58
N ILE A 365 -2.11 3.57 -63.48
CA ILE A 365 -3.21 4.41 -62.94
C ILE A 365 -3.76 5.36 -64.00
N LEU A 366 -2.89 6.01 -64.78
CA LEU A 366 -3.30 6.96 -65.81
C LEU A 366 -4.07 6.27 -66.95
N GLU A 367 -3.71 5.04 -67.28
CA GLU A 367 -4.35 4.26 -68.33
C GLU A 367 -5.66 3.62 -67.86
N ALA A 368 -5.72 3.17 -66.60
CA ALA A 368 -6.95 2.75 -65.95
C ALA A 368 -7.97 3.90 -65.88
N ILE A 369 -7.53 5.12 -65.54
CA ILE A 369 -8.38 6.32 -65.56
C ILE A 369 -8.88 6.63 -66.98
N ARG A 370 -8.02 6.52 -68.00
CA ARG A 370 -8.44 6.71 -69.41
C ARG A 370 -9.45 5.66 -69.85
N ASN A 371 -9.32 4.41 -69.41
CA ASN A 371 -10.26 3.34 -69.74
C ASN A 371 -11.65 3.59 -69.12
N ILE A 372 -11.73 4.03 -67.86
CA ILE A 372 -13.01 4.42 -67.27
C ILE A 372 -13.60 5.68 -67.90
N GLN A 373 -12.75 6.64 -68.33
CA GLN A 373 -13.18 7.83 -69.06
C GLN A 373 -13.89 7.47 -70.38
N GLN A 374 -13.34 6.51 -71.11
CA GLN A 374 -13.94 6.01 -72.36
C GLN A 374 -15.26 5.26 -72.13
N LYS A 375 -15.36 4.49 -71.04
CA LYS A 375 -16.54 3.66 -70.73
C LYS A 375 -17.72 4.47 -70.21
N TYR A 376 -17.50 5.39 -69.26
CA TYR A 376 -18.59 6.05 -68.54
C TYR A 376 -19.03 7.40 -69.12
N ARG A 377 -18.21 8.07 -69.94
CA ARG A 377 -18.45 9.35 -70.65
C ARG A 377 -18.90 10.56 -69.80
N ASN A 378 -19.47 10.36 -68.61
CA ASN A 378 -19.92 11.37 -67.67
C ASN A 378 -18.76 11.77 -66.75
N GLU A 379 -18.35 13.03 -66.82
CA GLU A 379 -17.23 13.60 -66.08
C GLU A 379 -17.43 13.49 -64.56
N ASP A 380 -18.64 13.75 -64.06
CA ASP A 380 -18.94 13.69 -62.61
C ASP A 380 -18.77 12.26 -62.07
N THR A 381 -19.20 11.26 -62.83
CA THR A 381 -19.05 9.83 -62.47
C THR A 381 -17.57 9.45 -62.35
N ILE A 382 -16.75 9.92 -63.31
CA ILE A 382 -15.30 9.67 -63.35
C ILE A 382 -14.59 10.38 -62.20
N ASN A 383 -14.97 11.64 -61.92
CA ASN A 383 -14.42 12.43 -60.82
C ASN A 383 -14.72 11.79 -59.46
N PHE A 384 -15.96 11.35 -59.23
CA PHE A 384 -16.31 10.63 -58.01
C PHE A 384 -15.55 9.30 -57.87
N ALA A 385 -15.39 8.54 -58.95
CA ALA A 385 -14.58 7.32 -58.94
C ALA A 385 -13.10 7.60 -58.61
N SER A 386 -12.56 8.70 -59.13
CA SER A 386 -11.19 9.17 -58.86
C SER A 386 -11.00 9.65 -57.41
N LEU A 387 -12.04 10.25 -56.81
CA LEU A 387 -12.06 10.62 -55.40
C LEU A 387 -12.08 9.38 -54.50
N LEU A 388 -12.88 8.36 -54.83
CA LEU A 388 -12.87 7.07 -54.12
C LEU A 388 -11.50 6.39 -54.19
N PHE A 389 -10.83 6.48 -55.34
CA PHE A 389 -9.48 5.97 -55.49
C PHE A 389 -8.45 6.74 -54.64
N SER A 390 -8.56 8.08 -54.62
CA SER A 390 -7.70 8.93 -53.80
C SER A 390 -7.88 8.67 -52.30
N LYS A 391 -9.10 8.37 -51.87
CA LYS A 391 -9.38 7.92 -50.50
C LYS A 391 -8.59 6.65 -50.15
N ASP A 392 -8.57 5.65 -51.03
CA ASP A 392 -7.83 4.41 -50.78
C ASP A 392 -6.31 4.64 -50.77
N ILE A 393 -5.78 5.54 -51.62
CA ILE A 393 -4.36 5.96 -51.57
C ILE A 393 -4.01 6.59 -50.22
N LEU A 394 -4.85 7.51 -49.73
CA LEU A 394 -4.64 8.17 -48.44
C LEU A 394 -4.68 7.17 -47.28
N ASN A 395 -5.59 6.20 -47.33
CA ASN A 395 -5.65 5.12 -46.34
C ASN A 395 -4.39 4.26 -46.34
N LEU A 396 -3.84 3.95 -47.53
CA LEU A 396 -2.57 3.22 -47.63
C LEU A 396 -1.42 4.02 -47.04
N LYS A 397 -1.33 5.32 -47.32
CA LYS A 397 -0.32 6.21 -46.73
C LYS A 397 -0.41 6.27 -45.20
N ASN A 398 -1.63 6.31 -44.64
CA ASN A 398 -1.81 6.28 -43.19
C ASN A 398 -1.32 4.95 -42.58
N LYS A 399 -1.62 3.82 -43.23
CA LYS A 399 -1.11 2.50 -42.80
C LYS A 399 0.40 2.40 -42.91
N GLU A 400 1.00 3.00 -43.93
CA GLU A 400 2.45 3.05 -44.09
C GLU A 400 3.12 3.82 -42.94
N ASN A 401 2.53 4.96 -42.54
CA ASN A 401 2.99 5.71 -41.38
C ASN A 401 2.88 4.88 -40.08
N GLU A 402 1.77 4.16 -39.88
CA GLU A 402 1.56 3.29 -38.73
C GLU A 402 2.61 2.16 -38.68
N ILE A 403 2.90 1.54 -39.83
CA ILE A 403 3.96 0.53 -39.95
C ILE A 403 5.32 1.12 -39.58
N ASN A 404 5.62 2.35 -40.01
CA ASN A 404 6.89 3.00 -39.67
C ASN A 404 6.98 3.28 -38.16
N THR A 405 5.91 3.76 -37.53
CA THR A 405 5.90 3.95 -36.06
C THR A 405 6.09 2.65 -35.30
N LEU A 406 5.46 1.56 -35.74
CA LEU A 406 5.62 0.25 -35.12
C LEU A 406 7.04 -0.30 -35.29
N LYS A 407 7.69 -0.06 -36.43
CA LYS A 407 9.10 -0.41 -36.64
C LYS A 407 10.01 0.33 -35.67
N ASP A 408 9.80 1.63 -35.47
CA ASP A 408 10.57 2.44 -34.52
C ASP A 408 10.38 1.95 -33.07
N GLU A 409 9.17 1.52 -32.70
CA GLU A 409 8.89 0.93 -31.38
C GLU A 409 9.59 -0.41 -31.18
N ILE A 410 9.58 -1.28 -32.20
CA ILE A 410 10.30 -2.55 -32.17
C ILE A 410 11.81 -2.30 -31.99
N GLU A 411 12.39 -1.35 -32.71
CA GLU A 411 13.81 -1.02 -32.58
C GLU A 411 14.17 -0.52 -31.18
N LYS A 412 13.32 0.32 -30.57
CA LYS A 412 13.50 0.75 -29.17
C LYS A 412 13.42 -0.43 -28.20
N SER A 413 12.49 -1.37 -28.41
CA SER A 413 12.36 -2.56 -27.57
C SER A 413 13.59 -3.47 -27.67
N ILE A 414 14.13 -3.66 -28.87
CA ILE A 414 15.36 -4.43 -29.09
C ILE A 414 16.55 -3.77 -28.37
N ASN A 415 16.67 -2.45 -28.46
CA ASN A 415 17.73 -1.73 -27.77
C ASN A 415 17.63 -1.87 -26.23
N TYR A 416 16.42 -1.77 -25.68
CA TYR A 416 16.19 -1.98 -24.25
C TYR A 416 16.48 -3.43 -23.80
N GLU A 417 16.16 -4.42 -24.62
CA GLU A 417 16.51 -5.83 -24.36
C GLU A 417 18.03 -6.03 -24.32
N ASN A 418 18.78 -5.40 -25.23
CA ASN A 418 20.24 -5.44 -25.22
C ASN A 418 20.82 -4.80 -23.96
N GLU A 419 20.29 -3.66 -23.49
CA GLU A 419 20.71 -3.03 -22.24
C GLU A 419 20.49 -3.93 -21.02
N LEU A 420 19.34 -4.62 -20.95
CA LEU A 420 19.05 -5.59 -19.90
C LEU A 420 19.99 -6.79 -19.95
N MET A 421 20.31 -7.31 -21.14
CA MET A 421 21.26 -8.41 -21.31
C MET A 421 22.68 -8.02 -20.87
N ASP A 422 23.11 -6.79 -21.13
CA ASP A 422 24.37 -6.26 -20.62
C ASP A 422 24.38 -6.19 -19.08
N GLU A 423 23.26 -5.79 -18.47
CA GLU A 423 23.13 -5.75 -17.01
C GLU A 423 23.16 -7.17 -16.41
N ILE A 424 22.47 -8.13 -17.03
CA ILE A 424 22.50 -9.55 -16.63
C ILE A 424 23.93 -10.07 -16.70
N THR A 425 24.66 -9.81 -17.80
CA THR A 425 26.04 -10.23 -17.97
C THR A 425 26.94 -9.69 -16.86
N LYS A 426 26.82 -8.40 -16.53
CA LYS A 426 27.55 -7.79 -15.40
C LYS A 426 27.20 -8.46 -14.07
N ARG A 427 25.93 -8.75 -13.82
CA ARG A 427 25.50 -9.45 -12.60
C ARG A 427 26.06 -10.87 -12.55
N GLU A 428 26.06 -11.61 -13.65
CA GLU A 428 26.66 -12.94 -13.73
C GLU A 428 28.17 -12.91 -13.45
N GLU A 429 28.90 -11.93 -13.98
CA GLU A 429 30.31 -11.73 -13.65
C GLU A 429 30.53 -11.47 -12.14
N THR A 430 29.68 -10.66 -11.52
CA THR A 430 29.77 -10.41 -10.07
C THR A 430 29.45 -11.66 -9.25
N ILE A 431 28.45 -12.44 -9.64
CA ILE A 431 28.11 -13.73 -9.00
C ILE A 431 29.28 -14.70 -9.13
N SER A 432 29.91 -14.77 -10.30
CA SER A 432 31.08 -15.62 -10.53
C SER A 432 32.26 -15.22 -9.63
N LYS A 433 32.54 -13.92 -9.49
CA LYS A 433 33.55 -13.40 -8.55
C LYS A 433 33.22 -13.77 -7.10
N LEU A 434 31.97 -13.55 -6.68
CA LEU A 434 31.51 -13.89 -5.32
C LEU A 434 31.65 -15.40 -5.05
N LYS A 435 31.27 -16.25 -6.00
CA LYS A 435 31.45 -17.70 -5.90
C LYS A 435 32.91 -18.09 -5.74
N GLY A 436 33.82 -17.46 -6.49
CA GLY A 436 35.27 -17.62 -6.32
C GLY A 436 35.75 -17.25 -4.92
N THR A 437 35.31 -16.10 -4.39
CA THR A 437 35.66 -15.67 -3.02
C THR A 437 35.10 -16.61 -1.95
N LEU A 438 33.87 -17.10 -2.12
CA LEU A 438 33.24 -18.04 -1.19
C LEU A 438 34.00 -19.36 -1.17
N GLN A 439 34.41 -19.87 -2.33
CA GLN A 439 35.22 -21.10 -2.40
C GLN A 439 36.57 -20.93 -1.69
N SER A 440 37.23 -19.77 -1.85
CA SER A 440 38.46 -19.47 -1.10
C SER A 440 38.21 -19.50 0.41
N LYS A 441 37.12 -18.88 0.88
CA LYS A 441 36.77 -18.88 2.30
C LYS A 441 36.41 -20.26 2.83
N ILE A 442 35.71 -21.08 2.04
CA ILE A 442 35.44 -22.49 2.39
C ILE A 442 36.76 -23.25 2.58
N ASN A 443 37.72 -23.06 1.66
CA ASN A 443 39.02 -23.73 1.76
C ASN A 443 39.79 -23.26 3.00
N GLU A 444 39.79 -21.95 3.30
CA GLU A 444 40.39 -21.39 4.53
C GLU A 444 39.75 -21.98 5.80
N ILE A 445 38.42 -22.04 5.87
CA ILE A 445 37.68 -22.65 7.00
C ILE A 445 38.04 -24.12 7.14
N THR A 446 38.15 -24.85 6.04
CA THR A 446 38.52 -26.27 6.06
C THR A 446 39.94 -26.46 6.60
N ALA A 447 40.90 -25.64 6.15
CA ALA A 447 42.26 -25.67 6.67
C ALA A 447 42.33 -25.35 8.17
N MET A 448 41.63 -24.30 8.62
CA MET A 448 41.55 -23.98 10.05
C MET A 448 40.94 -25.12 10.87
N ARG A 449 39.90 -25.78 10.33
CA ARG A 449 39.29 -26.93 11.00
C ARG A 449 40.29 -28.08 11.14
N ASP A 450 41.03 -28.40 10.08
CA ASP A 450 42.05 -29.46 10.12
C ASP A 450 43.14 -29.14 11.16
N ASP A 451 43.54 -27.87 11.27
CA ASP A 451 44.52 -27.44 12.26
C ASP A 451 43.97 -27.52 13.70
N PHE A 452 42.72 -27.13 13.93
CA PHE A 452 42.06 -27.33 15.23
C PHE A 452 41.90 -28.82 15.58
N GLU A 453 41.59 -29.69 14.62
CA GLU A 453 41.50 -31.13 14.86
C GLU A 453 42.87 -31.72 15.27
N LYS A 454 43.98 -31.24 14.68
CA LYS A 454 45.34 -31.60 15.13
C LYS A 454 45.65 -31.10 16.53
N GLU A 455 45.34 -29.84 16.83
CA GLU A 455 45.59 -29.25 18.15
C GLU A 455 44.80 -29.99 19.25
N ILE A 456 43.54 -30.36 18.98
CA ILE A 456 42.75 -31.20 19.88
C ILE A 456 43.40 -32.58 20.09
N ALA A 457 43.95 -33.20 19.05
CA ALA A 457 44.65 -34.48 19.17
C ALA A 457 45.94 -34.35 20.01
N GLU A 458 46.70 -33.26 19.84
CA GLU A 458 47.87 -32.97 20.67
C GLU A 458 47.50 -32.74 22.14
N ILE A 459 46.43 -31.98 22.41
CA ILE A 459 45.93 -31.76 23.77
C ILE A 459 45.56 -33.10 24.43
N LYS A 460 44.87 -33.99 23.71
CA LYS A 460 44.54 -35.33 24.24
C LYS A 460 45.79 -36.15 24.58
N LEU A 461 46.82 -36.12 23.74
CA LEU A 461 48.10 -36.78 24.03
C LEU A 461 48.78 -36.19 25.27
N VAL A 462 48.70 -34.86 25.45
CA VAL A 462 49.22 -34.20 26.65
C VAL A 462 48.43 -34.59 27.89
N GLU A 463 47.10 -34.66 27.82
CA GLU A 463 46.24 -35.13 28.92
C GLU A 463 46.55 -36.57 29.32
N GLU A 464 46.78 -37.47 28.36
CA GLU A 464 47.19 -38.85 28.64
C GLU A 464 48.54 -38.91 29.37
N LYS A 465 49.53 -38.14 28.91
CA LYS A 465 50.83 -38.02 29.59
C LYS A 465 50.69 -37.43 30.99
N LEU A 466 49.79 -36.46 31.17
CA LEU A 466 49.57 -35.83 32.47
C LEU A 466 48.96 -36.83 33.47
N LYS A 467 48.02 -37.67 33.03
CA LYS A 467 47.48 -38.77 33.85
C LYS A 467 48.54 -39.79 34.23
N GLU A 468 49.47 -40.11 33.32
CA GLU A 468 50.58 -41.02 33.63
C GLU A 468 51.53 -40.39 34.68
N VAL A 469 51.82 -39.10 34.55
CA VAL A 469 52.63 -38.35 35.54
C VAL A 469 51.91 -38.28 36.89
N GLU A 470 50.60 -38.03 36.93
CA GLU A 470 49.80 -38.05 38.16
C GLU A 470 49.90 -39.42 38.85
N LYS A 471 49.75 -40.51 38.10
CA LYS A 471 49.88 -41.86 38.65
C LYS A 471 51.28 -42.12 39.22
N ILE A 472 52.34 -41.71 38.50
CA ILE A 472 53.72 -41.83 38.99
C ILE A 472 53.90 -40.98 40.26
N SER A 473 53.33 -39.78 40.30
CA SER A 473 53.40 -38.90 41.47
C SER A 473 52.69 -39.52 42.67
N GLU A 474 51.52 -40.14 42.48
CA GLU A 474 50.80 -40.87 43.54
C GLU A 474 51.62 -42.06 44.06
N GLU A 475 52.22 -42.86 43.16
CA GLU A 475 53.11 -43.98 43.53
C GLU A 475 54.34 -43.49 44.31
N GLN A 476 54.93 -42.36 43.89
CA GLN A 476 56.03 -41.73 44.62
C GLN A 476 55.59 -41.21 45.99
N GLU A 477 54.41 -40.61 46.11
CA GLU A 477 53.90 -40.11 47.38
C GLU A 477 53.62 -41.25 48.38
N ILE A 478 53.11 -42.39 47.90
CA ILE A 478 52.96 -43.61 48.71
C ILE A 478 54.33 -44.10 49.18
N THR A 479 55.31 -44.18 48.28
CA THR A 479 56.67 -44.62 48.61
C THR A 479 57.33 -43.67 49.63
N ILE A 480 57.14 -42.36 49.49
CA ILE A 480 57.64 -41.36 50.44
C ILE A 480 57.00 -41.57 51.82
N LYS A 481 55.68 -41.79 51.89
CA LYS A 481 54.99 -42.08 53.16
C LYS A 481 55.47 -43.36 53.83
N GLU A 482 55.77 -44.40 53.04
CA GLU A 482 56.36 -45.64 53.56
C GLU A 482 57.77 -45.41 54.13
N LEU A 483 58.62 -44.69 53.40
CA LEU A 483 59.96 -44.32 53.84
C LEU A 483 59.95 -43.40 55.07
N ASP A 484 59.02 -42.45 55.16
CA ASP A 484 58.85 -41.59 56.34
C ASP A 484 58.44 -42.41 57.57
N ASN A 485 57.49 -43.34 57.41
CA ASN A 485 57.12 -44.26 58.49
C ASN A 485 58.31 -45.13 58.93
N GLU A 486 59.09 -45.66 57.98
CA GLU A 486 60.28 -46.46 58.28
C GLU A 486 61.35 -45.62 59.00
N ASN A 487 61.57 -44.38 58.56
CA ASN A 487 62.47 -43.44 59.22
C ASN A 487 62.01 -43.11 60.65
N ASP A 488 60.71 -42.93 60.88
CA ASP A 488 60.16 -42.70 62.22
C ASP A 488 60.35 -43.91 63.13
N ILE A 489 60.17 -45.13 62.62
CA ILE A 489 60.46 -46.37 63.34
C ILE A 489 61.96 -46.43 63.70
N LEU A 490 62.84 -46.25 62.72
CA LEU A 490 64.30 -46.27 62.92
C LEU A 490 64.77 -45.15 63.86
N SER A 491 64.17 -43.96 63.78
CA SER A 491 64.46 -42.84 64.68
C SER A 491 64.08 -43.17 66.12
N ASN A 492 62.93 -43.80 66.33
CA ASN A 492 62.48 -44.26 67.65
C ASN A 492 63.35 -45.40 68.19
N GLU A 493 63.75 -46.36 67.35
CA GLU A 493 64.71 -47.42 67.73
C GLU A 493 66.06 -46.83 68.11
N ASN A 494 66.59 -45.89 67.32
CA ASN A 494 67.85 -45.23 67.60
C ASN A 494 67.79 -44.39 68.90
N LYS A 495 66.65 -43.76 69.22
CA LYS A 495 66.43 -43.13 70.54
C LYS A 495 66.50 -44.17 71.67
N LYS A 496 65.80 -45.29 71.56
CA LYS A 496 65.85 -46.39 72.56
C LYS A 496 67.27 -46.93 72.73
N SER A 497 67.98 -47.20 71.64
CA SER A 497 69.37 -47.66 71.70
C SER A 497 70.31 -46.61 72.31
N LYS A 498 70.09 -45.31 72.07
CA LYS A 498 70.85 -44.24 72.73
C LYS A 498 70.59 -44.19 74.24
N GLU A 499 69.33 -44.30 74.66
CA GLU A 499 68.96 -44.38 76.08
C GLU A 499 69.61 -45.59 76.76
N GLU A 500 69.58 -46.75 76.10
CA GLU A 500 70.23 -47.97 76.58
C GLU A 500 71.76 -47.83 76.65
N LEU A 501 72.37 -47.18 75.66
CA LEU A 501 73.81 -46.90 75.65
C LEU A 501 74.22 -45.92 76.76
N ILE A 502 73.39 -44.91 77.06
CA ILE A 502 73.60 -44.02 78.22
C ILE A 502 73.52 -44.83 79.52
N ARG A 503 72.51 -45.70 79.67
CA ARG A 503 72.37 -46.56 80.84
C ARG A 503 73.58 -47.47 81.02
N LEU A 504 74.00 -48.19 79.97
CA LEU A 504 75.18 -49.06 80.00
C LEU A 504 76.48 -48.29 80.26
N LYS A 505 76.63 -47.06 79.76
CA LYS A 505 77.76 -46.20 80.10
C LYS A 505 77.79 -45.84 81.58
N SER A 506 76.65 -45.46 82.16
CA SER A 506 76.55 -45.15 83.59
C SER A 506 76.87 -46.37 84.47
N GLU A 507 76.44 -47.57 84.03
CA GLU A 507 76.75 -48.83 84.71
C GLU A 507 78.24 -49.20 84.60
N ASN A 508 78.85 -49.00 83.42
CA ASN A 508 80.28 -49.19 83.22
C ASN A 508 81.13 -48.21 84.06
N GLU A 509 80.75 -46.93 84.14
CA GLU A 509 81.44 -45.97 85.00
C GLU A 509 81.37 -46.36 86.47
N TYR A 510 80.20 -46.81 86.93
CA TYR A 510 80.03 -47.33 88.29
C TYR A 510 80.91 -48.57 88.54
N LEU A 511 80.92 -49.53 87.63
CA LEU A 511 81.75 -50.74 87.72
C LEU A 511 83.26 -50.42 87.67
N ASN A 512 83.69 -49.52 86.80
CA ASN A 512 85.09 -49.10 86.73
C ASN A 512 85.55 -48.45 88.03
N LYS A 513 84.70 -47.62 88.65
CA LYS A 513 84.99 -47.03 89.96
C LYS A 513 85.15 -48.09 91.06
N GLN A 514 84.30 -49.12 91.04
CA GLN A 514 84.42 -50.27 91.95
C GLN A 514 85.68 -51.10 91.70
N ILE A 515 86.09 -51.29 90.44
CA ILE A 515 87.34 -51.96 90.09
C ILE A 515 88.56 -51.17 90.60
N GLU A 516 88.54 -49.85 90.47
CA GLU A 516 89.62 -48.97 90.93
C GLU A 516 89.76 -48.99 92.47
N GLU A 517 88.64 -48.94 93.20
CA GLU A 517 88.63 -49.12 94.65
C GLU A 517 89.20 -50.50 95.08
N ASN A 518 88.83 -51.57 94.37
CA ASN A 518 89.36 -52.91 94.67
C ASN A 518 90.85 -53.05 94.32
N LYS A 519 91.34 -52.43 93.23
CA LYS A 519 92.77 -52.39 92.91
C LYS A 519 93.58 -51.72 94.02
N ASN A 520 93.09 -50.60 94.55
CA ASN A 520 93.75 -49.90 95.65
C ASN A 520 93.78 -50.74 96.94
N ARG A 521 92.70 -51.48 97.24
CA ARG A 521 92.68 -52.43 98.36
C ARG A 521 93.69 -53.57 98.18
N ASN A 522 93.82 -54.12 96.97
CA ASN A 522 94.77 -55.20 96.69
C ASN A 522 96.23 -54.75 96.79
N LEU A 523 96.57 -53.57 96.28
CA LEU A 523 97.93 -53.01 96.39
C LEU A 523 98.35 -52.83 97.85
N ASN A 524 97.41 -52.44 98.72
CA ASN A 524 97.68 -52.30 100.15
C ASN A 524 97.94 -53.67 100.82
N ASN A 525 97.21 -54.72 100.44
CA ASN A 525 97.44 -56.09 100.93
C ASN A 525 98.77 -56.68 100.46
N GLU A 526 99.22 -56.41 99.23
CA GLU A 526 100.52 -56.87 98.74
C GLU A 526 101.70 -56.28 99.55
N ASN A 527 101.61 -55.00 99.93
CA ASN A 527 102.63 -54.36 100.75
C ASN A 527 102.71 -54.97 102.16
N LEU A 528 101.57 -55.24 102.81
CA LEU A 528 101.51 -55.96 104.09
C LEU A 528 102.14 -57.36 104.00
N THR A 529 101.96 -58.04 102.88
CA THR A 529 102.49 -59.40 102.66
C THR A 529 104.03 -59.39 102.51
N LYS A 530 104.59 -58.38 101.83
CA LYS A 530 106.06 -58.20 101.73
C LYS A 530 106.71 -57.95 103.09
N ASP A 531 106.09 -57.12 103.93
CA ASP A 531 106.61 -56.83 105.27
C ASP A 531 106.59 -58.07 106.17
N TYR A 532 105.55 -58.92 106.04
CA TYR A 532 105.47 -60.20 106.74
C TYR A 532 106.61 -61.16 106.38
N TYR A 533 106.93 -61.33 105.09
CA TYR A 533 108.03 -62.22 104.66
C TYR A 533 109.41 -61.73 105.12
N LYS A 534 109.61 -60.41 105.20
CA LYS A 534 110.87 -59.83 105.67
C LYS A 534 111.13 -60.16 107.14
N LEU A 535 110.08 -60.06 107.97
CA LEU A 535 110.14 -60.42 109.39
C LEU A 535 110.46 -61.92 109.60
N GLN A 536 109.94 -62.78 108.72
CA GLN A 536 110.13 -64.23 108.80
C GLN A 536 111.60 -64.63 108.57
N ILE A 537 112.30 -63.96 107.64
CA ILE A 537 113.72 -64.19 107.35
C ILE A 537 114.60 -63.79 108.53
N ASP A 538 114.30 -62.67 109.19
CA ASP A 538 115.09 -62.20 110.33
C ASP A 538 114.95 -63.12 111.56
N LEU A 539 113.75 -63.68 111.79
CA LEU A 539 113.50 -64.68 112.83
C LEU A 539 114.33 -65.97 112.62
N GLU A 540 114.53 -66.37 111.37
CA GLU A 540 115.24 -67.59 111.01
C GLU A 540 116.77 -67.45 111.21
N LYS A 541 117.31 -66.25 110.99
CA LYS A 541 118.71 -65.92 111.31
C LYS A 541 119.00 -66.01 112.81
N GLU A 542 118.11 -65.51 113.66
CA GLU A 542 118.29 -65.60 115.12
C GLU A 542 118.25 -67.04 115.63
N LYS A 543 117.42 -67.91 115.04
CA LYS A 543 117.37 -69.34 115.41
C LYS A 543 118.71 -70.05 115.18
N ILE A 544 119.37 -69.78 114.05
CA ILE A 544 120.66 -70.38 113.70
C ILE A 544 121.74 -69.93 114.68
N GLN A 545 121.69 -68.67 115.11
CA GLN A 545 122.64 -68.10 116.08
C GLN A 545 122.47 -68.71 117.48
N ASN A 546 121.23 -68.97 117.89
CA ASN A 546 120.90 -69.63 119.17
C ASN A 546 121.37 -71.10 119.22
N GLN A 547 121.26 -71.84 118.11
CA GLN A 547 121.74 -73.22 118.02
C GLN A 547 123.26 -73.33 118.19
N TYR A 548 124.03 -72.38 117.63
CA TYR A 548 125.48 -72.35 117.78
C TYR A 548 125.91 -72.11 119.24
N LEU A 549 125.20 -71.23 119.97
CA LEU A 549 125.45 -70.98 121.40
C LEU A 549 125.18 -72.22 122.27
N LEU A 550 124.10 -72.96 121.98
CA LEU A 550 123.71 -74.15 122.74
C LEU A 550 124.72 -75.30 122.61
N GLN A 551 125.33 -75.47 121.42
CA GLN A 551 126.34 -76.50 121.20
C GLN A 551 127.63 -76.20 121.97
N SER A 552 128.06 -74.93 121.98
CA SER A 552 129.25 -74.52 122.74
C SER A 552 129.08 -74.72 124.25
N ILE A 553 127.85 -74.57 124.78
CA ILE A 553 127.51 -74.86 126.18
C ILE A 553 127.60 -76.36 126.51
N ALA A 554 127.34 -77.25 125.54
CA ALA A 554 127.42 -78.69 125.74
C ALA A 554 128.87 -79.17 125.92
N ASP A 555 129.80 -78.64 125.11
CA ASP A 555 131.22 -79.01 125.14
C ASP A 555 131.90 -78.61 126.48
N TYR A 556 131.44 -77.52 127.12
CA TYR A 556 131.89 -77.13 128.46
C TYR A 556 131.37 -78.05 129.58
N LYS A 557 130.16 -78.62 129.44
CA LYS A 557 129.57 -79.51 130.45
C LYS A 557 130.20 -80.88 130.49
N GLU A 558 130.68 -81.38 129.36
CA GLU A 558 131.26 -82.72 129.30
C GLU A 558 132.67 -82.77 129.90
N SER A 559 133.45 -81.71 129.67
CA SER A 559 134.74 -81.51 130.33
C SER A 559 134.61 -81.30 131.85
N GLU A 560 133.53 -80.68 132.34
CA GLU A 560 133.24 -80.58 133.78
C GLU A 560 132.95 -81.96 134.43
N LYS A 561 132.30 -82.86 133.69
CA LYS A 561 131.96 -84.21 134.15
C LYS A 561 133.18 -85.13 134.28
N GLU A 562 134.16 -84.92 133.40
CA GLU A 562 135.45 -85.62 133.41
C GLU A 562 136.27 -85.34 134.69
N TYR A 563 136.11 -84.16 135.30
CA TYR A 563 136.78 -83.79 136.55
C TYR A 563 136.06 -84.29 137.81
N LYS A 564 134.72 -84.32 137.82
CA LYS A 564 133.93 -84.75 138.99
C LYS A 564 134.09 -86.24 139.30
N SER A 565 134.09 -87.10 138.28
CA SER A 565 134.23 -88.56 138.44
C SER A 565 135.60 -88.98 139.01
N LYS A 566 136.68 -88.26 138.63
CA LYS A 566 138.03 -88.50 139.19
C LYS A 566 138.15 -88.15 140.68
N ILE A 567 137.29 -87.29 141.22
CA ILE A 567 137.33 -86.84 142.62
C ILE A 567 136.59 -87.83 143.55
N GLU A 568 135.46 -88.39 143.12
CA GLU A 568 134.61 -89.27 143.94
C GLU A 568 135.19 -90.69 144.15
N ASP A 569 135.93 -91.23 143.18
CA ASP A 569 136.46 -92.61 143.33
C ASP A 569 137.80 -92.66 144.09
N LEU A 570 138.54 -91.54 144.14
CA LEU A 570 139.70 -91.38 145.04
C LEU A 570 139.26 -91.26 146.51
N THR A 571 138.06 -90.73 146.77
CA THR A 571 137.51 -90.60 148.13
C THR A 571 136.99 -91.92 148.69
N SER A 572 136.57 -92.84 147.84
CA SER A 572 136.00 -94.13 148.27
C SER A 572 137.03 -95.23 148.52
N LYS A 573 138.31 -95.01 148.18
CA LYS A 573 139.43 -95.91 148.53
C LYS A 573 140.10 -95.62 149.87
N LEU A 574 139.74 -94.55 150.58
CA LEU A 574 140.52 -94.10 151.75
C LEU A 574 139.83 -94.17 153.11
N ILE A 575 138.60 -94.68 153.20
CA ILE A 575 137.95 -94.90 154.51
C ILE A 575 137.60 -96.38 154.65
N ALA A 576 138.66 -97.17 154.81
CA ALA A 576 138.65 -98.49 155.38
C ALA A 576 139.21 -98.41 156.82
N ASN A 577 138.45 -98.97 157.77
CA ASN A 577 138.85 -99.53 159.08
C ASN A 577 139.23 -98.60 160.26
N ASN A 578 138.34 -98.66 161.27
CA ASN A 578 138.52 -98.68 162.74
C ASN A 578 138.75 -97.33 163.48
N ASP A 579 138.18 -97.04 164.66
CA ASP A 579 137.44 -97.85 165.66
C ASP A 579 136.67 -96.94 166.67
N LYS A 580 135.49 -97.42 167.13
CA LYS A 580 134.73 -97.25 168.40
C LYS A 580 134.33 -95.88 169.04
N THR A 581 133.02 -95.59 168.84
CA THR A 581 131.91 -95.17 169.76
C THR A 581 131.88 -93.84 170.53
N SER A 582 130.63 -93.34 170.69
CA SER A 582 130.17 -92.08 171.32
C SER A 582 130.30 -90.88 170.38
N ASP A 583 129.18 -90.38 169.85
CA ASP A 583 128.08 -89.58 170.44
C ASP A 583 128.36 -88.09 170.39
N GLN A 584 127.37 -87.41 169.82
CA GLN A 584 126.99 -86.02 170.04
C GLN A 584 128.02 -84.90 169.80
N GLU A 585 127.52 -84.01 168.96
CA GLU A 585 127.41 -82.58 169.23
C GLU A 585 128.59 -81.65 168.93
N LYS A 586 128.10 -80.57 168.29
CA LYS A 586 128.46 -79.17 168.41
C LYS A 586 129.64 -78.75 167.55
N LYS A 587 129.33 -77.92 166.54
CA LYS A 587 129.25 -76.45 166.68
C LYS A 587 130.51 -75.95 167.35
N VAL A 588 131.38 -75.31 166.56
CA VAL A 588 132.00 -74.00 166.80
C VAL A 588 132.52 -73.57 165.41
N GLU A 589 131.92 -72.59 164.74
CA GLU A 589 132.24 -71.15 164.80
C GLU A 589 133.70 -70.79 164.41
N TYR A 590 133.85 -69.81 163.49
CA TYR A 590 134.92 -68.78 163.39
C TYR A 590 135.88 -68.69 162.14
N THR A 591 135.60 -67.68 161.26
CA THR A 591 136.50 -66.72 160.50
C THR A 591 137.53 -67.20 159.43
N PRO A 592 138.16 -66.34 158.55
CA PRO A 592 138.13 -64.87 158.34
C PRO A 592 138.05 -64.31 156.87
N ARG A 593 137.77 -62.98 156.78
CA ARG A 593 138.19 -61.88 155.84
C ARG A 593 137.74 -61.75 154.34
N SER A 594 136.98 -60.65 154.12
CA SER A 594 137.17 -59.52 153.17
C SER A 594 137.90 -59.72 151.82
N LYS A 595 137.21 -59.48 150.69
CA LYS A 595 137.28 -58.28 149.80
C LYS A 595 136.47 -58.58 148.52
N ASP A 596 135.45 -57.79 148.16
CA ASP A 596 135.57 -56.48 147.49
C ASP A 596 136.39 -56.60 146.20
N ILE A 597 135.92 -56.19 145.02
CA ILE A 597 135.28 -54.92 144.68
C ILE A 597 134.71 -55.16 143.27
N LEU A 598 133.42 -54.89 143.04
CA LEU A 598 132.91 -53.57 142.63
C LEU A 598 133.45 -53.17 141.24
N GLY A 599 132.67 -52.54 140.39
CA GLY A 599 131.44 -51.81 140.65
C GLY A 599 131.06 -51.14 139.33
N LYS A 600 129.77 -51.11 139.04
CA LYS A 600 128.91 -49.94 139.32
C LYS A 600 129.28 -48.76 138.43
N ILE A 601 128.91 -48.90 137.15
CA ILE A 601 128.19 -47.99 136.25
C ILE A 601 127.91 -48.80 134.99
#